data_AF-A0A317H4E7-F1
#
_entry.id   AF-A0A317H4E7-F1
#
_cell.length_a   1.000
_cell.length_b   1.000
_cell.length_c   1.000
_cell.angle_alpha   90.00
_cell.angle_beta   90.00
_cell.angle_gamma   90.00
#
_symmetry.space_group_name_H-M   'P 1'
#
loop_
_entity.id
_entity.type
_entity.pdbx_description
1 polymer ?
#
loop_
_entity_poly.entity_id
_entity_poly.type
_entity_poly.pdbx_seq_one_letter_code
_entity_poly.pdbx_strand_id
1 'polypeptide(L)'
;MQTALLQGTAKQRPPVHKSQAHPGVHPLSPLSHATQRFQPLPAPIKDPPYHYDLTTAIPDIEKAAALIFHTVGDTGGIKNGSFQAAVAGAMKADLNLPANQKPAFFYHLGDVVYYNGQTDDYYDQFYDPYDHYNAPIFSIPGNHDGDPIDSSQTSLDGWVRYFMTQNPQVDPLSKDAPRVTMSQPYVYFTLECPFATVVGLYTNVPEHGSIDSQQQQWLTNELATAPDGKALIVCLHHPIYSFDDHHSGSPNMADVLQNAINDSRRIPNIVLTAHVHNYQHIEKKIGDSTIPFIVAGNGGYYHMHNLNSPEGTTDASTGAKLIKANDKLHGYLTLKVDGRHVSGTSFLVDNGSGNTSQFEQFQYPAGALRLAQGATAAL
;
A
#
# COMPACT_ATOMS: atom_id res chain seq x y z
N MET A 1 -24.85 -2.06 22.35
CA MET A 1 -25.48 -0.79 22.74
C MET A 1 -24.79 0.31 21.95
N GLN A 2 -25.49 1.04 21.07
CA GLN A 2 -24.91 2.25 20.49
C GLN A 2 -24.76 3.25 21.62
N THR A 3 -23.52 3.54 22.02
CA THR A 3 -23.23 4.70 22.88
C THR A 3 -23.73 5.93 22.14
N ALA A 4 -24.70 6.63 22.72
CA ALA A 4 -25.21 7.88 22.15
C ALA A 4 -24.04 8.85 21.95
N LEU A 5 -23.95 9.46 20.76
CA LEU A 5 -22.98 10.50 20.48
C LEU A 5 -23.24 11.69 21.41
N LEU A 6 -22.27 12.00 22.27
CA LEU A 6 -22.32 13.19 23.11
C LEU A 6 -21.74 14.38 22.34
N GLN A 7 -22.32 15.57 22.53
CA GLN A 7 -21.85 16.79 21.87
C GLN A 7 -20.36 17.04 22.19
N GLY A 8 -19.57 17.34 21.16
CA GLY A 8 -18.13 17.61 21.30
C GLY A 8 -17.25 16.37 21.51
N THR A 9 -17.79 15.15 21.41
CA THR A 9 -16.95 13.94 21.44
C THR A 9 -16.05 13.84 20.21
N ALA A 10 -14.82 13.40 20.44
CA ALA A 10 -13.83 13.11 19.41
C ALA A 10 -13.35 11.65 19.53
N LYS A 11 -12.80 11.10 18.43
CA LYS A 11 -12.22 9.75 18.42
C LYS A 11 -11.10 9.67 19.46
N GLN A 12 -11.08 8.59 20.24
CA GLN A 12 -9.97 8.34 21.15
C GLN A 12 -8.72 7.93 20.36
N ARG A 13 -7.54 8.31 20.87
CA ARG A 13 -6.28 7.84 20.29
C ARG A 13 -6.14 6.32 20.50
N PRO A 14 -5.49 5.61 19.57
CA PRO A 14 -5.05 4.25 19.78
C PRO A 14 -4.23 4.13 21.09
N PRO A 15 -4.41 3.03 21.85
CA PRO A 15 -3.65 2.79 23.06
C PRO A 15 -2.15 2.61 22.79
N VAL A 16 -1.32 3.12 23.70
CA VAL A 16 0.15 2.95 23.71
C VAL A 16 0.52 1.47 23.76
N HIS A 17 1.62 1.09 23.10
CA HIS A 17 2.12 -0.30 23.00
C HIS A 17 1.17 -1.27 22.28
N LYS A 18 0.21 -0.76 21.50
CA LYS A 18 -0.72 -1.58 20.73
C LYS A 18 -0.56 -1.33 19.23
N SER A 19 -0.50 -2.44 18.51
CA SER A 19 -0.45 -2.52 17.05
C SER A 19 -1.85 -2.52 16.40
N GLN A 20 -2.88 -2.77 17.22
CA GLN A 20 -4.30 -2.70 16.88
C GLN A 20 -5.05 -2.09 18.07
N ALA A 21 -6.01 -1.19 17.82
CA ALA A 21 -6.79 -0.56 18.91
C ALA A 21 -7.66 -1.59 19.65
N HIS A 22 -8.15 -2.58 18.91
CA HIS A 22 -8.95 -3.69 19.41
C HIS A 22 -8.43 -4.98 18.79
N PRO A 23 -7.87 -5.93 19.56
CA PRO A 23 -7.52 -7.23 18.99
C PRO A 23 -8.80 -7.97 18.59
N GLY A 24 -8.80 -8.61 17.41
CA GLY A 24 -9.92 -9.40 16.93
C GLY A 24 -10.92 -8.63 16.06
N VAL A 25 -12.04 -8.15 16.62
CA VAL A 25 -13.07 -7.44 15.83
C VAL A 25 -13.03 -5.95 16.16
N HIS A 26 -12.88 -5.11 15.12
CA HIS A 26 -12.95 -3.68 15.32
C HIS A 26 -14.40 -3.24 15.62
N PRO A 27 -14.69 -2.56 16.73
CA PRO A 27 -16.02 -2.06 17.01
C PRO A 27 -16.41 -0.99 15.98
N LEU A 28 -17.69 -0.97 15.61
CA LEU A 28 -18.23 0.12 14.79
C LEU A 28 -18.13 1.42 15.59
N SER A 29 -17.39 2.40 15.04
CA SER A 29 -17.33 3.74 15.61
C SER A 29 -18.57 4.53 15.20
N PRO A 30 -19.35 5.08 16.15
CA PRO A 30 -20.41 6.04 15.82
C PRO A 30 -19.83 7.40 15.36
N LEU A 31 -18.53 7.63 15.56
CA LEU A 31 -17.78 8.79 15.08
C LEU A 31 -17.08 8.42 13.76
N SER A 32 -17.86 8.13 12.73
CA SER A 32 -17.40 7.91 11.36
C SER A 32 -18.17 8.84 10.42
N HIS A 33 -17.56 9.25 9.31
CA HIS A 33 -18.27 10.02 8.30
C HIS A 33 -19.35 9.15 7.66
N ALA A 34 -20.51 9.73 7.33
CA ALA A 34 -21.63 8.98 6.74
C ALA A 34 -21.28 8.31 5.40
N THR A 35 -20.24 8.81 4.72
CA THR A 35 -19.71 8.30 3.44
C THR A 35 -18.68 7.17 3.62
N GLN A 36 -18.13 6.97 4.82
CA GLN A 36 -17.17 5.91 5.17
C GLN A 36 -17.83 4.53 5.36
N ARG A 37 -18.55 4.11 4.32
CA ARG A 37 -19.16 2.79 4.17
C ARG A 37 -18.54 2.08 2.98
N PHE A 38 -18.73 0.76 2.88
CA PHE A 38 -18.30 0.03 1.70
C PHE A 38 -18.96 0.62 0.44
N GLN A 39 -18.14 1.02 -0.52
CA GLN A 39 -18.58 1.53 -1.81
C GLN A 39 -18.56 0.41 -2.85
N PRO A 40 -19.56 0.36 -3.77
CA PRO A 40 -19.56 -0.59 -4.87
C PRO A 40 -18.28 -0.49 -5.71
N LEU A 41 -17.76 -1.63 -6.15
CA LEU A 41 -16.58 -1.69 -7.01
C LEU A 41 -16.97 -1.37 -8.47
N PRO A 42 -16.08 -0.74 -9.26
CA PRO A 42 -16.31 -0.49 -10.68
C PRO A 42 -16.33 -1.81 -11.48
N ALA A 43 -16.63 -1.74 -12.77
CA ALA A 43 -16.46 -2.91 -13.65
C ALA A 43 -14.97 -3.13 -13.96
N PRO A 44 -14.48 -4.38 -14.02
CA PRO A 44 -13.12 -4.66 -14.45
C PRO A 44 -12.96 -4.48 -15.97
N ILE A 45 -11.72 -4.25 -16.44
CA ILE A 45 -11.37 -4.23 -17.87
C ILE A 45 -11.32 -5.65 -18.45
N LYS A 46 -10.90 -6.62 -17.63
CA LYS A 46 -10.73 -8.02 -18.00
C LYS A 46 -11.40 -8.90 -16.96
N ASP A 47 -11.88 -10.06 -17.38
CA ASP A 47 -12.39 -11.08 -16.46
C ASP A 47 -11.28 -11.60 -15.51
N PRO A 48 -11.65 -12.18 -14.35
CA PRO A 48 -10.69 -12.77 -13.42
C PRO A 48 -9.81 -13.83 -14.12
N PRO A 49 -8.53 -13.97 -13.72
CA PRO A 49 -8.00 -13.63 -12.39
C PRO A 49 -7.38 -12.23 -12.25
N TYR A 50 -7.64 -11.30 -13.18
CA TYR A 50 -7.16 -9.91 -13.10
C TYR A 50 -5.62 -9.82 -13.02
N HIS A 51 -4.92 -10.64 -13.80
CA HIS A 51 -3.46 -10.59 -13.89
C HIS A 51 -3.00 -9.49 -14.87
N TYR A 52 -1.96 -8.78 -14.48
CA TYR A 52 -1.24 -7.84 -15.32
C TYR A 52 0.21 -8.31 -15.49
N ASP A 53 0.59 -8.67 -16.71
CA ASP A 53 1.96 -9.04 -17.05
C ASP A 53 2.82 -7.77 -17.15
N LEU A 54 3.82 -7.64 -16.26
CA LEU A 54 4.70 -6.48 -16.19
C LEU A 54 5.43 -6.22 -17.52
N THR A 55 5.71 -7.26 -18.32
CA THR A 55 6.42 -7.14 -19.60
C THR A 55 5.66 -6.28 -20.61
N THR A 56 4.34 -6.13 -20.44
CA THR A 56 3.49 -5.28 -21.29
C THR A 56 3.76 -3.79 -21.09
N ALA A 57 4.16 -3.38 -19.87
CA ALA A 57 4.52 -2.00 -19.55
C ALA A 57 6.03 -1.77 -19.64
N ILE A 58 6.83 -2.81 -19.40
CA ILE A 58 8.29 -2.75 -19.38
C ILE A 58 8.86 -3.93 -20.18
N PRO A 59 9.02 -3.77 -21.50
CA PRO A 59 9.63 -4.81 -22.33
C PRO A 59 11.03 -5.17 -21.84
N ASP A 60 11.42 -6.43 -22.02
CA ASP A 60 12.74 -6.97 -21.65
C ASP A 60 13.08 -7.00 -20.14
N ILE A 61 12.13 -6.72 -19.25
CA ILE A 61 12.36 -6.72 -17.79
C ILE A 61 12.84 -8.09 -17.27
N GLU A 62 12.49 -9.18 -17.94
CA GLU A 62 12.95 -10.53 -17.64
C GLU A 62 14.46 -10.76 -17.84
N LYS A 63 15.15 -9.87 -18.57
CA LYS A 63 16.62 -9.91 -18.73
C LYS A 63 17.36 -9.30 -17.54
N ALA A 64 16.65 -8.57 -16.66
CA ALA A 64 17.26 -7.96 -15.49
C ALA A 64 17.69 -9.03 -14.46
N ALA A 65 18.79 -8.78 -13.75
CA ALA A 65 19.26 -9.68 -12.69
C ALA A 65 18.42 -9.60 -11.40
N ALA A 66 17.60 -8.55 -11.26
CA ALA A 66 16.68 -8.34 -10.16
C ALA A 66 15.54 -7.41 -10.60
N LEU A 67 14.39 -7.52 -9.96
CA LEU A 67 13.31 -6.55 -10.01
C LEU A 67 13.60 -5.44 -9.00
N ILE A 68 13.64 -4.17 -9.42
CA ILE A 68 13.81 -3.03 -8.50
C ILE A 68 12.65 -2.07 -8.73
N PHE A 69 11.98 -1.61 -7.66
CA PHE A 69 10.86 -0.70 -7.78
C PHE A 69 10.69 0.16 -6.53
N HIS A 70 10.15 1.36 -6.70
CA HIS A 70 9.70 2.20 -5.60
C HIS A 70 8.34 1.72 -5.09
N THR A 71 8.06 1.92 -3.81
CA THR A 71 6.74 1.69 -3.21
C THR A 71 6.51 2.63 -2.03
N VAL A 72 5.36 3.31 -2.03
CA VAL A 72 4.91 4.25 -0.99
C VAL A 72 3.44 4.61 -1.28
N GLY A 73 2.67 4.98 -0.28
CA GLY A 73 1.33 5.56 -0.41
C GLY A 73 1.25 6.94 0.22
N ASP A 74 0.03 7.48 0.32
CA ASP A 74 -0.24 8.74 1.03
C ASP A 74 0.57 9.92 0.46
N THR A 75 0.50 10.09 -0.87
CA THR A 75 1.37 11.06 -1.57
C THR A 75 0.67 12.39 -1.80
N GLY A 76 -0.67 12.43 -1.97
CA GLY A 76 -1.37 13.62 -2.45
C GLY A 76 -1.08 14.90 -1.65
N GLY A 77 -0.58 15.91 -2.36
CA GLY A 77 0.04 17.11 -1.82
C GLY A 77 -0.91 18.22 -1.35
N ILE A 78 -2.06 17.90 -0.76
CA ILE A 78 -2.98 18.94 -0.29
C ILE A 78 -2.37 19.78 0.84
N LYS A 79 -2.79 21.05 0.92
CA LYS A 79 -2.34 22.08 1.86
C LYS A 79 -0.86 22.47 1.75
N ASN A 80 0.04 21.51 1.59
CA ASN A 80 1.46 21.75 1.38
C ASN A 80 2.08 20.66 0.49
N GLY A 81 1.95 20.83 -0.84
CA GLY A 81 2.47 19.88 -1.82
C GLY A 81 4.01 19.82 -1.92
N SER A 82 4.74 20.71 -1.23
CA SER A 82 6.21 20.70 -1.27
C SER A 82 6.81 19.40 -0.72
N PHE A 83 6.14 18.76 0.25
CA PHE A 83 6.57 17.49 0.82
C PHE A 83 6.47 16.35 -0.21
N GLN A 84 5.33 16.27 -0.91
CA GLN A 84 5.17 15.34 -2.03
C GLN A 84 6.18 15.63 -3.15
N ALA A 85 6.33 16.89 -3.55
CA ALA A 85 7.25 17.28 -4.61
C ALA A 85 8.71 16.91 -4.27
N ALA A 86 9.12 17.02 -2.99
CA ALA A 86 10.44 16.60 -2.54
C ALA A 86 10.63 15.08 -2.65
N VAL A 87 9.64 14.29 -2.20
CA VAL A 87 9.67 12.81 -2.32
C VAL A 87 9.69 12.39 -3.79
N ALA A 88 8.81 12.94 -4.61
CA ALA A 88 8.76 12.66 -6.03
C ALA A 88 10.07 13.08 -6.73
N GLY A 89 10.65 14.24 -6.37
CA GLY A 89 11.94 14.71 -6.86
C GLY A 89 13.08 13.71 -6.59
N ALA A 90 13.12 13.17 -5.36
CA ALA A 90 14.07 12.13 -4.99
C ALA A 90 13.88 10.83 -5.80
N MET A 91 12.63 10.34 -5.88
CA MET A 91 12.30 9.16 -6.68
C MET A 91 12.63 9.35 -8.17
N LYS A 92 12.49 10.56 -8.71
CA LYS A 92 12.89 10.90 -10.10
C LYS A 92 14.40 10.84 -10.28
N ALA A 93 15.17 11.29 -9.29
CA ALA A 93 16.63 11.20 -9.34
C ALA A 93 17.11 9.75 -9.41
N ASP A 94 16.45 8.84 -8.68
CA ASP A 94 16.78 7.40 -8.67
C ASP A 94 16.64 6.73 -10.05
N LEU A 95 15.85 7.30 -10.97
CA LEU A 95 15.74 6.81 -12.35
C LEU A 95 17.03 7.03 -13.18
N ASN A 96 17.99 7.80 -12.67
CA ASN A 96 19.31 8.03 -13.27
C ASN A 96 20.40 7.13 -12.66
N LEU A 97 20.08 6.30 -11.67
CA LEU A 97 21.03 5.35 -11.10
C LEU A 97 21.48 4.30 -12.12
N PRO A 98 22.63 3.63 -11.88
CA PRO A 98 23.05 2.50 -12.70
C PRO A 98 21.99 1.40 -12.77
N ALA A 99 21.96 0.64 -13.88
CA ALA A 99 20.89 -0.33 -14.16
C ALA A 99 20.66 -1.39 -13.06
N ASN A 100 21.67 -1.71 -12.24
CA ASN A 100 21.56 -2.66 -11.13
C ASN A 100 21.02 -2.05 -9.82
N GLN A 101 20.69 -0.76 -9.84
CA GLN A 101 20.11 0.03 -8.74
C GLN A 101 18.86 0.81 -9.19
N LYS A 102 18.74 1.09 -10.49
CA LYS A 102 17.63 1.83 -11.08
C LYS A 102 16.27 1.12 -10.86
N PRO A 103 15.29 1.80 -10.26
CA PRO A 103 13.91 1.34 -10.21
C PRO A 103 13.27 1.26 -11.60
N ALA A 104 12.58 0.15 -11.87
CA ALA A 104 11.87 -0.11 -13.12
C ALA A 104 10.47 0.52 -13.14
N PHE A 105 9.82 0.64 -11.98
CA PHE A 105 8.49 1.24 -11.82
C PHE A 105 8.28 1.74 -10.39
N PHE A 106 7.13 2.38 -10.16
CA PHE A 106 6.60 2.71 -8.84
C PHE A 106 5.30 1.92 -8.61
N TYR A 107 5.20 1.22 -7.47
CA TYR A 107 3.98 0.60 -6.97
C TYR A 107 3.38 1.46 -5.85
N HIS A 108 2.35 2.25 -6.17
CA HIS A 108 1.68 3.14 -5.23
C HIS A 108 0.70 2.37 -4.33
N LEU A 109 0.75 2.60 -3.03
CA LEU A 109 -0.01 1.84 -2.02
C LEU A 109 -1.34 2.51 -1.64
N GLY A 110 -1.94 3.29 -2.55
CA GLY A 110 -3.19 4.02 -2.32
C GLY A 110 -3.04 5.42 -1.73
N ASP A 111 -4.15 6.15 -1.76
CA ASP A 111 -4.29 7.57 -1.44
C ASP A 111 -3.41 8.45 -2.35
N VAL A 112 -3.75 8.38 -3.63
CA VAL A 112 -3.12 9.17 -4.69
C VAL A 112 -3.62 10.62 -4.64
N VAL A 113 -4.94 10.80 -4.52
CA VAL A 113 -5.59 12.12 -4.49
C VAL A 113 -6.44 12.28 -3.24
N TYR A 114 -6.00 13.18 -2.35
CA TYR A 114 -6.73 13.54 -1.13
C TYR A 114 -7.77 14.64 -1.41
N TYR A 115 -8.90 14.68 -0.71
CA TYR A 115 -9.38 13.67 0.26
C TYR A 115 -10.35 12.66 -0.35
N ASN A 116 -10.82 12.91 -1.57
CA ASN A 116 -11.99 12.21 -2.10
C ASN A 116 -11.75 11.70 -3.52
N GLY A 117 -10.50 11.57 -3.98
CA GLY A 117 -10.20 10.99 -5.29
C GLY A 117 -10.71 11.82 -6.46
N GLN A 118 -10.97 13.11 -6.24
CA GLN A 118 -11.61 13.99 -7.22
C GLN A 118 -10.79 14.08 -8.50
N THR A 119 -11.45 13.89 -9.64
CA THR A 119 -10.81 13.95 -10.97
C THR A 119 -10.10 15.29 -11.21
N ASP A 120 -10.67 16.41 -10.75
CA ASP A 120 -10.11 17.74 -10.97
C ASP A 120 -8.79 17.98 -10.23
N ASP A 121 -8.51 17.22 -9.18
CA ASP A 121 -7.33 17.36 -8.34
C ASP A 121 -6.14 16.49 -8.80
N TYR A 122 -6.34 15.62 -9.80
CA TYR A 122 -5.27 14.76 -10.34
C TYR A 122 -4.10 15.55 -10.90
N TYR A 123 -4.34 16.74 -11.45
CA TYR A 123 -3.24 17.56 -11.98
C TYR A 123 -2.26 17.94 -10.87
N ASP A 124 -2.76 18.60 -9.81
CA ASP A 124 -1.92 19.12 -8.74
C ASP A 124 -1.35 18.03 -7.82
N GLN A 125 -2.07 16.91 -7.66
CA GLN A 125 -1.70 15.87 -6.69
C GLN A 125 -1.05 14.64 -7.31
N PHE A 126 -1.04 14.48 -8.64
CA PHE A 126 -0.46 13.30 -9.28
C PHE A 126 0.34 13.63 -10.54
N TYR A 127 -0.23 14.37 -11.49
CA TYR A 127 0.48 14.64 -12.74
C TYR A 127 1.69 15.55 -12.54
N ASP A 128 1.51 16.71 -11.90
CA ASP A 128 2.58 17.70 -11.70
C ASP A 128 3.71 17.19 -10.78
N PRO A 129 3.45 16.60 -9.59
CA PRO A 129 4.53 16.14 -8.71
C PRO A 129 5.40 15.04 -9.34
N TYR A 130 4.77 14.14 -10.10
CA TYR A 130 5.41 13.03 -10.79
C TYR A 130 5.70 13.33 -12.27
N ASP A 131 5.73 14.61 -12.66
CA ASP A 131 6.27 15.03 -13.95
C ASP A 131 7.67 14.41 -14.13
N HIS A 132 8.02 13.95 -15.33
CA HIS A 132 9.33 13.33 -15.59
C HIS A 132 9.72 12.11 -14.73
N TYR A 133 8.86 11.56 -13.87
CA TYR A 133 9.02 10.21 -13.35
C TYR A 133 8.78 9.22 -14.51
N ASN A 134 9.82 9.01 -15.31
CA ASN A 134 9.75 8.33 -16.61
C ASN A 134 9.81 6.80 -16.47
N ALA A 135 8.88 6.27 -15.68
CA ALA A 135 8.63 4.85 -15.49
C ALA A 135 7.14 4.63 -15.19
N PRO A 136 6.60 3.42 -15.42
CA PRO A 136 5.21 3.11 -15.08
C PRO A 136 4.93 3.32 -13.58
N ILE A 137 3.72 3.78 -13.28
CA ILE A 137 3.19 3.86 -11.91
C ILE A 137 1.98 2.93 -11.85
N PHE A 138 2.14 1.81 -11.16
CA PHE A 138 1.04 0.93 -10.78
C PHE A 138 0.49 1.38 -9.45
N SER A 139 -0.79 1.15 -9.18
CA SER A 139 -1.41 1.57 -7.92
C SER A 139 -2.42 0.53 -7.45
N ILE A 140 -2.60 0.40 -6.14
CA ILE A 140 -3.88 -0.02 -5.55
C ILE A 140 -4.56 1.23 -4.99
N PRO A 141 -5.91 1.34 -4.99
CA PRO A 141 -6.56 2.51 -4.40
C PRO A 141 -6.53 2.47 -2.87
N GLY A 142 -6.49 3.66 -2.26
CA GLY A 142 -6.72 3.85 -0.83
C GLY A 142 -8.14 4.30 -0.50
N ASN A 143 -8.41 4.63 0.76
CA ASN A 143 -9.75 5.08 1.14
C ASN A 143 -10.07 6.46 0.57
N HIS A 144 -9.10 7.38 0.49
CA HIS A 144 -9.32 8.72 -0.05
C HIS A 144 -9.58 8.69 -1.56
N ASP A 145 -9.01 7.72 -2.29
CA ASP A 145 -9.33 7.53 -3.71
C ASP A 145 -10.79 7.06 -3.93
N GLY A 146 -11.38 6.44 -2.90
CA GLY A 146 -12.71 5.81 -2.98
C GLY A 146 -13.82 6.51 -2.23
N ASP A 147 -13.55 7.44 -1.31
CA ASP A 147 -14.55 8.11 -0.46
C ASP A 147 -15.23 9.24 -1.24
N PRO A 148 -16.45 9.08 -1.75
CA PRO A 148 -17.10 10.16 -2.48
C PRO A 148 -17.52 11.28 -1.52
N ILE A 149 -17.42 12.54 -1.96
CA ILE A 149 -17.88 13.70 -1.17
C ILE A 149 -19.37 13.56 -0.83
N ASP A 150 -20.17 13.20 -1.84
CA ASP A 150 -21.60 12.98 -1.75
C ASP A 150 -22.08 12.03 -2.87
N SER A 151 -23.39 11.88 -3.03
CA SER A 151 -23.98 10.98 -4.01
C SER A 151 -23.78 11.39 -5.49
N SER A 152 -23.26 12.58 -5.77
CA SER A 152 -22.97 13.04 -7.14
C SER A 152 -21.64 12.51 -7.67
N GLN A 153 -20.72 12.12 -6.78
CA GLN A 153 -19.45 11.53 -7.15
C GLN A 153 -19.54 10.00 -7.13
N THR A 154 -19.03 9.35 -8.18
CA THR A 154 -18.87 7.89 -8.19
C THR A 154 -17.55 7.54 -7.50
N SER A 155 -17.59 6.59 -6.55
CA SER A 155 -16.37 6.08 -5.90
C SER A 155 -15.34 5.62 -6.94
N LEU A 156 -14.06 5.95 -6.72
CA LEU A 156 -12.92 5.61 -7.58
C LEU A 156 -12.96 6.21 -9.00
N ASP A 157 -13.82 7.18 -9.29
CA ASP A 157 -13.96 7.74 -10.64
C ASP A 157 -12.63 8.27 -11.21
N GLY A 158 -11.90 9.10 -10.46
CA GLY A 158 -10.59 9.61 -10.86
C GLY A 158 -9.54 8.51 -10.98
N TRP A 159 -9.53 7.57 -10.02
CA TRP A 159 -8.57 6.45 -10.00
C TRP A 159 -8.75 5.53 -11.21
N VAL A 160 -9.99 5.11 -11.49
CA VAL A 160 -10.33 4.27 -12.64
C VAL A 160 -9.98 4.99 -13.95
N ARG A 161 -10.25 6.30 -14.04
CA ARG A 161 -9.97 7.09 -15.23
C ARG A 161 -8.48 7.05 -15.63
N TYR A 162 -7.57 7.07 -14.66
CA TYR A 162 -6.14 7.02 -14.95
C TYR A 162 -5.57 5.59 -14.99
N PHE A 163 -5.87 4.77 -13.97
CA PHE A 163 -5.21 3.47 -13.80
C PHE A 163 -5.85 2.34 -14.62
N MET A 164 -7.12 2.48 -15.00
CA MET A 164 -7.91 1.43 -15.66
C MET A 164 -8.42 1.84 -17.05
N THR A 165 -7.53 2.25 -17.94
CA THR A 165 -7.89 2.53 -19.34
C THR A 165 -7.77 1.30 -20.25
N GLN A 166 -8.80 1.04 -21.06
CA GLN A 166 -8.77 -0.06 -22.04
C GLN A 166 -7.63 0.10 -23.06
N ASN A 167 -7.40 1.34 -23.49
CA ASN A 167 -6.34 1.72 -24.42
C ASN A 167 -5.53 2.86 -23.79
N PRO A 168 -4.33 2.58 -23.26
CA PRO A 168 -3.41 3.60 -22.75
C PRO A 168 -3.23 4.78 -23.71
N GLN A 169 -3.41 5.99 -23.21
CA GLN A 169 -3.33 7.23 -23.98
C GLN A 169 -2.84 8.38 -23.10
N VAL A 170 -2.38 9.48 -23.69
CA VAL A 170 -2.06 10.68 -22.90
C VAL A 170 -3.37 11.26 -22.36
N ASP A 171 -3.50 11.36 -21.03
CA ASP A 171 -4.71 11.95 -20.41
C ASP A 171 -4.72 13.47 -20.61
N PRO A 172 -5.74 14.07 -21.23
CA PRO A 172 -5.83 15.53 -21.33
C PRO A 172 -5.77 16.28 -19.99
N LEU A 173 -6.13 15.64 -18.86
CA LEU A 173 -6.02 16.24 -17.52
C LEU A 173 -4.57 16.47 -17.08
N SER A 174 -3.61 15.82 -17.74
CA SER A 174 -2.18 15.94 -17.42
C SER A 174 -1.54 17.25 -17.89
N LYS A 175 -2.24 18.07 -18.71
CA LYS A 175 -1.81 19.41 -19.18
C LYS A 175 -0.33 19.44 -19.63
N ASP A 176 0.52 20.22 -18.99
CA ASP A 176 1.96 20.37 -19.25
C ASP A 176 2.85 19.33 -18.55
N ALA A 177 2.25 18.37 -17.83
CA ALA A 177 2.89 17.18 -17.28
C ALA A 177 2.40 15.89 -18.00
N PRO A 178 2.51 15.79 -19.34
CA PRO A 178 1.88 14.74 -20.14
C PRO A 178 2.29 13.34 -19.69
N ARG A 179 1.29 12.50 -19.42
CA ARG A 179 1.49 11.12 -18.97
C ARG A 179 0.49 10.17 -19.61
N VAL A 180 0.98 9.00 -20.01
CA VAL A 180 0.15 7.93 -20.57
C VAL A 180 -0.54 7.18 -19.43
N THR A 181 -1.85 6.98 -19.56
CA THR A 181 -2.69 6.23 -18.62
C THR A 181 -2.28 4.76 -18.54
N MET A 182 -2.65 4.08 -17.45
CA MET A 182 -2.38 2.64 -17.27
C MET A 182 -3.58 1.80 -17.70
N SER A 183 -3.35 0.48 -17.84
CA SER A 183 -4.36 -0.51 -18.23
C SER A 183 -4.50 -1.62 -17.19
N GLN A 184 -4.41 -1.26 -15.91
CA GLN A 184 -4.61 -2.22 -14.83
C GLN A 184 -5.97 -2.91 -14.98
N PRO A 185 -6.05 -4.23 -14.79
CA PRO A 185 -7.25 -4.97 -15.17
C PRO A 185 -8.42 -4.69 -14.23
N TYR A 186 -8.12 -4.36 -12.97
CA TYR A 186 -9.11 -4.07 -11.94
C TYR A 186 -8.51 -3.30 -10.75
N VAL A 187 -9.35 -2.92 -9.78
CA VAL A 187 -8.95 -2.16 -8.57
C VAL A 187 -8.16 -3.00 -7.56
N TYR A 188 -8.33 -4.33 -7.64
CA TYR A 188 -7.45 -5.31 -7.03
C TYR A 188 -6.99 -6.25 -8.15
N PHE A 189 -5.71 -6.58 -8.18
CA PHE A 189 -5.10 -7.29 -9.29
C PHE A 189 -3.78 -7.91 -8.86
N THR A 190 -3.28 -8.85 -9.67
CA THR A 190 -1.94 -9.41 -9.49
C THR A 190 -1.03 -8.86 -10.56
N LEU A 191 0.06 -8.21 -10.15
CA LEU A 191 1.16 -7.84 -11.03
C LEU A 191 2.15 -9.00 -11.11
N GLU A 192 2.26 -9.59 -12.30
CA GLU A 192 3.15 -10.70 -12.57
C GLU A 192 4.53 -10.17 -12.99
N CYS A 193 5.54 -10.42 -12.17
CA CYS A 193 6.90 -9.97 -12.42
C CYS A 193 7.85 -11.18 -12.61
N PRO A 194 9.06 -10.99 -13.14
CA PRO A 194 10.03 -12.08 -13.30
C PRO A 194 10.42 -12.76 -11.97
N PHE A 195 10.63 -11.99 -10.91
CA PHE A 195 11.12 -12.47 -9.60
C PHE A 195 10.08 -12.46 -8.47
N ALA A 196 8.91 -11.88 -8.73
CA ALA A 196 7.86 -11.70 -7.73
C ALA A 196 6.47 -11.86 -8.35
N THR A 197 5.51 -12.23 -7.51
CA THR A 197 4.07 -12.09 -7.72
C THR A 197 3.60 -11.05 -6.71
N VAL A 198 3.11 -9.90 -7.18
CA VAL A 198 2.62 -8.82 -6.32
C VAL A 198 1.10 -8.82 -6.36
N VAL A 199 0.46 -9.21 -5.27
CA VAL A 199 -1.00 -9.29 -5.13
C VAL A 199 -1.48 -8.01 -4.46
N GLY A 200 -2.18 -7.15 -5.21
CA GLY A 200 -2.73 -5.89 -4.72
C GLY A 200 -4.20 -6.00 -4.38
N LEU A 201 -4.57 -5.62 -3.15
CA LEU A 201 -5.95 -5.56 -2.68
C LEU A 201 -6.47 -4.13 -2.68
N TYR A 202 -7.77 -3.99 -2.93
CA TYR A 202 -8.50 -2.77 -2.61
C TYR A 202 -9.33 -2.97 -1.35
N THR A 203 -8.90 -2.32 -0.27
CA THR A 203 -9.50 -2.44 1.06
C THR A 203 -10.70 -1.51 1.29
N ASN A 204 -11.18 -0.83 0.24
CA ASN A 204 -12.35 0.04 0.29
C ASN A 204 -12.22 1.23 1.27
N VAL A 205 -13.31 1.98 1.45
CA VAL A 205 -13.39 3.25 2.17
C VAL A 205 -13.50 3.14 3.71
N PRO A 206 -14.22 2.16 4.29
CA PRO A 206 -14.38 2.10 5.74
C PRO A 206 -13.03 2.13 6.46
N GLU A 207 -12.94 2.90 7.55
CA GLU A 207 -11.79 2.83 8.45
C GLU A 207 -11.55 1.36 8.84
N HIS A 208 -10.28 0.94 8.83
CA HIS A 208 -9.82 -0.44 9.01
C HIS A 208 -10.13 -1.38 7.84
N GLY A 209 -10.62 -0.85 6.73
CA GLY A 209 -10.83 -1.59 5.50
C GLY A 209 -11.98 -2.62 5.54
N SER A 210 -12.45 -2.96 4.36
CA SER A 210 -13.48 -3.95 4.11
C SER A 210 -13.33 -4.51 2.70
N ILE A 211 -13.48 -5.83 2.55
CA ILE A 211 -13.53 -6.50 1.25
C ILE A 211 -14.81 -7.34 1.16
N ASP A 212 -15.24 -7.63 -0.06
CA ASP A 212 -16.33 -8.57 -0.29
C ASP A 212 -15.82 -10.03 -0.34
N SER A 213 -16.76 -10.97 -0.40
CA SER A 213 -16.43 -12.40 -0.47
C SER A 213 -15.75 -12.80 -1.77
N GLN A 214 -15.95 -12.05 -2.86
CA GLN A 214 -15.32 -12.32 -4.15
C GLN A 214 -13.82 -12.02 -4.08
N GLN A 215 -13.44 -10.87 -3.55
CA GLN A 215 -12.04 -10.51 -3.34
C GLN A 215 -11.36 -11.43 -2.31
N GLN A 216 -12.07 -11.89 -1.27
CA GLN A 216 -11.52 -12.87 -0.31
C GLN A 216 -11.21 -14.21 -0.99
N GLN A 217 -12.12 -14.73 -1.81
CA GLN A 217 -11.92 -15.98 -2.55
C GLN A 217 -10.81 -15.83 -3.59
N TRP A 218 -10.79 -14.69 -4.29
CA TRP A 218 -9.74 -14.34 -5.24
C TRP A 218 -8.36 -14.31 -4.56
N LEU A 219 -8.21 -13.59 -3.43
CA LEU A 219 -6.95 -13.54 -2.67
C LEU A 219 -6.46 -14.95 -2.30
N THR A 220 -7.39 -15.79 -1.81
CA THR A 220 -7.07 -17.17 -1.41
C THR A 220 -6.55 -17.98 -2.60
N ASN A 221 -7.15 -17.82 -3.79
CA ASN A 221 -6.69 -18.42 -5.02
C ASN A 221 -5.30 -17.90 -5.45
N GLU A 222 -5.09 -16.59 -5.41
CA GLU A 222 -3.81 -15.98 -5.79
C GLU A 222 -2.66 -16.46 -4.89
N LEU A 223 -2.90 -16.55 -3.58
CA LEU A 223 -1.94 -17.15 -2.65
C LEU A 223 -1.70 -18.63 -2.97
N ALA A 224 -2.75 -19.42 -3.22
CA ALA A 224 -2.62 -20.85 -3.49
C ALA A 224 -1.85 -21.15 -4.78
N THR A 225 -2.03 -20.31 -5.79
CA THR A 225 -1.50 -20.52 -7.15
C THR A 225 -0.23 -19.74 -7.45
N ALA A 226 0.21 -18.84 -6.55
CA ALA A 226 1.47 -18.11 -6.69
C ALA A 226 2.66 -19.06 -6.93
N PRO A 227 3.49 -18.81 -7.97
CA PRO A 227 4.63 -19.66 -8.29
C PRO A 227 5.61 -19.83 -7.12
N ASP A 228 6.09 -21.07 -6.91
CA ASP A 228 7.00 -21.35 -5.78
C ASP A 228 8.38 -20.72 -5.93
N GLY A 229 8.83 -20.50 -7.17
CA GLY A 229 10.12 -19.90 -7.51
C GLY A 229 10.17 -18.37 -7.47
N LYS A 230 9.08 -17.70 -7.08
CA LYS A 230 8.99 -16.24 -6.99
C LYS A 230 8.65 -15.80 -5.56
N ALA A 231 9.07 -14.60 -5.20
CA ALA A 231 8.57 -13.96 -3.98
C ALA A 231 7.06 -13.68 -4.12
N LEU A 232 6.30 -13.90 -3.06
CA LEU A 232 4.91 -13.46 -2.96
C LEU A 232 4.85 -12.20 -2.09
N ILE A 233 4.43 -11.10 -2.70
CA ILE A 233 4.28 -9.79 -2.06
C ILE A 233 2.78 -9.50 -2.00
N VAL A 234 2.27 -9.17 -0.81
CA VAL A 234 0.86 -8.75 -0.65
C VAL A 234 0.82 -7.26 -0.34
N CYS A 235 0.06 -6.50 -1.12
CA CYS A 235 -0.11 -5.06 -0.97
C CYS A 235 -1.55 -4.73 -0.61
N LEU A 236 -1.77 -3.90 0.40
CA LEU A 236 -3.09 -3.40 0.79
C LEU A 236 -2.95 -2.02 1.42
N HIS A 237 -3.91 -1.12 1.23
CA HIS A 237 -3.76 0.24 1.75
C HIS A 237 -3.80 0.30 3.28
N HIS A 238 -4.85 -0.26 3.91
CA HIS A 238 -4.98 -0.27 5.37
C HIS A 238 -4.02 -1.28 6.03
N PRO A 239 -3.17 -0.87 6.99
CA PRO A 239 -2.21 -1.74 7.64
C PRO A 239 -2.87 -2.75 8.57
N ILE A 240 -2.38 -4.00 8.58
CA ILE A 240 -2.78 -5.03 9.57
C ILE A 240 -2.26 -4.67 10.97
N TYR A 241 -1.04 -4.13 11.03
CA TYR A 241 -0.39 -3.65 12.25
C TYR A 241 0.08 -2.22 12.06
N SER A 242 -0.20 -1.37 13.05
CA SER A 242 0.34 -0.02 13.12
C SER A 242 0.47 0.41 14.58
N PHE A 243 1.65 0.92 14.94
CA PHE A 243 1.94 1.55 16.22
C PHE A 243 1.77 3.07 16.15
N ASP A 244 0.76 3.54 15.43
CA ASP A 244 0.44 4.97 15.27
C ASP A 244 -0.57 5.47 16.32
N ASP A 245 -0.56 6.77 16.59
CA ASP A 245 -1.43 7.41 17.58
C ASP A 245 -2.69 8.09 17.00
N HIS A 246 -2.96 7.92 15.70
CA HIS A 246 -4.18 8.39 15.01
C HIS A 246 -4.96 7.22 14.38
N HIS A 247 -4.30 6.37 13.58
CA HIS A 247 -4.88 5.21 12.90
C HIS A 247 -4.25 3.91 13.40
N SER A 248 -5.06 3.03 14.00
CA SER A 248 -4.57 1.72 14.44
C SER A 248 -4.47 0.73 13.28
N GLY A 249 -3.70 -0.35 13.48
CA GLY A 249 -3.79 -1.52 12.60
C GLY A 249 -5.21 -2.09 12.52
N SER A 250 -5.47 -2.81 11.45
CA SER A 250 -6.76 -3.39 11.09
C SER A 250 -6.85 -4.88 11.44
N PRO A 251 -7.69 -5.23 12.42
CA PRO A 251 -8.03 -6.62 12.70
C PRO A 251 -8.83 -7.27 11.56
N ASN A 252 -9.66 -6.50 10.85
CA ASN A 252 -10.42 -7.00 9.70
C ASN A 252 -9.48 -7.47 8.58
N MET A 253 -8.43 -6.69 8.29
CA MET A 253 -7.42 -7.08 7.30
C MET A 253 -6.52 -8.21 7.82
N ALA A 254 -6.33 -8.31 9.13
CA ALA A 254 -5.68 -9.47 9.76
C ALA A 254 -6.48 -10.75 9.45
N ASP A 255 -7.80 -10.73 9.66
CA ASP A 255 -8.69 -11.87 9.34
C ASP A 255 -8.66 -12.22 7.86
N VAL A 256 -8.69 -11.23 6.96
CA VAL A 256 -8.63 -11.43 5.50
C VAL A 256 -7.38 -12.22 5.10
N LEU A 257 -6.22 -11.75 5.53
CA LEU A 257 -4.95 -12.38 5.19
C LEU A 257 -4.79 -13.73 5.92
N GLN A 258 -5.22 -13.81 7.18
CA GLN A 258 -5.16 -15.04 7.98
C GLN A 258 -5.98 -16.16 7.33
N ASN A 259 -7.21 -15.86 6.90
CA ASN A 259 -8.07 -16.83 6.23
C ASN A 259 -7.45 -17.30 4.92
N ALA A 260 -6.96 -16.36 4.10
CA ALA A 260 -6.30 -16.71 2.84
C ALA A 260 -5.04 -17.56 3.05
N ILE A 261 -4.21 -17.27 4.05
CA ILE A 261 -3.04 -18.08 4.41
C ILE A 261 -3.47 -19.48 4.89
N ASN A 262 -4.48 -19.56 5.76
CA ASN A 262 -4.94 -20.82 6.33
C ASN A 262 -5.51 -21.76 5.27
N ASP A 263 -6.28 -21.22 4.33
CA ASP A 263 -6.94 -21.98 3.27
C ASP A 263 -5.96 -22.35 2.15
N SER A 264 -5.08 -21.43 1.74
CA SER A 264 -4.09 -21.67 0.67
C SER A 264 -2.83 -22.41 1.14
N ARG A 265 -2.57 -22.40 2.45
CA ARG A 265 -1.31 -22.81 3.08
C ARG A 265 -0.08 -22.00 2.66
N ARG A 266 -0.25 -20.95 1.85
CA ARG A 266 0.84 -20.09 1.36
C ARG A 266 0.95 -18.85 2.24
N ILE A 267 2.17 -18.55 2.69
CA ILE A 267 2.49 -17.36 3.48
C ILE A 267 3.18 -16.36 2.53
N PRO A 268 2.82 -15.06 2.55
CA PRO A 268 3.55 -14.05 1.79
C PRO A 268 4.96 -13.83 2.35
N ASN A 269 5.90 -13.44 1.51
CA ASN A 269 7.26 -13.09 1.91
C ASN A 269 7.32 -11.71 2.58
N ILE A 270 6.41 -10.80 2.22
CA ILE A 270 6.30 -9.44 2.76
C ILE A 270 4.88 -8.91 2.53
N VAL A 271 4.42 -8.06 3.46
CA VAL A 271 3.18 -7.31 3.34
C VAL A 271 3.50 -5.81 3.31
N LEU A 272 2.97 -5.10 2.32
CA LEU A 272 3.22 -3.66 2.09
C LEU A 272 1.92 -2.88 2.22
N THR A 273 1.94 -1.83 3.03
CA THR A 273 0.76 -1.00 3.33
C THR A 273 1.08 0.48 3.46
N ALA A 274 0.07 1.31 3.58
CA ALA A 274 0.18 2.76 3.69
C ALA A 274 -0.85 3.27 4.72
N HIS A 275 -1.68 4.28 4.40
CA HIS A 275 -2.79 4.85 5.19
C HIS A 275 -2.36 5.62 6.45
N VAL A 276 -1.37 5.08 7.15
CA VAL A 276 -0.77 5.71 8.32
C VAL A 276 0.37 6.59 7.84
N HIS A 277 0.31 7.87 8.19
CA HIS A 277 1.25 8.90 7.72
C HIS A 277 2.60 8.87 8.45
N ASN A 278 3.28 7.72 8.42
CA ASN A 278 4.64 7.50 8.88
C ASN A 278 5.23 6.23 8.21
N TYR A 279 6.49 5.93 8.54
CA TYR A 279 7.14 4.68 8.13
C TYR A 279 7.26 3.73 9.31
N GLN A 280 6.91 2.46 9.12
CA GLN A 280 7.08 1.41 10.12
C GLN A 280 7.53 0.10 9.46
N HIS A 281 8.55 -0.53 10.03
CA HIS A 281 8.92 -1.90 9.77
C HIS A 281 8.54 -2.74 10.98
N ILE A 282 7.55 -3.62 10.78
CA ILE A 282 6.99 -4.48 11.82
C ILE A 282 7.26 -5.94 11.44
N GLU A 283 7.71 -6.74 12.40
CA GLU A 283 7.88 -8.19 12.22
C GLU A 283 6.79 -8.96 12.97
N LYS A 284 6.29 -10.02 12.33
CA LYS A 284 5.40 -11.00 12.96
C LYS A 284 5.78 -12.42 12.56
N LYS A 285 5.82 -13.33 13.53
CA LYS A 285 5.96 -14.77 13.24
C LYS A 285 4.65 -15.36 12.73
N ILE A 286 4.72 -16.09 11.63
CA ILE A 286 3.64 -16.88 11.05
C ILE A 286 4.20 -18.29 10.79
N GLY A 287 3.75 -19.27 11.57
CA GLY A 287 4.45 -20.56 11.67
C GLY A 287 5.91 -20.34 12.12
N ASP A 288 6.85 -20.92 11.37
CA ASP A 288 8.29 -20.79 11.64
C ASP A 288 8.95 -19.59 10.94
N SER A 289 8.19 -18.84 10.14
CA SER A 289 8.71 -17.71 9.35
C SER A 289 8.46 -16.38 10.05
N THR A 290 9.47 -15.51 10.06
CA THR A 290 9.29 -14.09 10.41
C THR A 290 8.92 -13.32 9.15
N ILE A 291 7.75 -12.71 9.14
CA ILE A 291 7.22 -11.95 8.00
C ILE A 291 7.27 -10.45 8.32
N PRO A 292 7.89 -9.63 7.45
CA PRO A 292 7.80 -8.18 7.53
C PRO A 292 6.45 -7.65 7.05
N PHE A 293 5.91 -6.72 7.84
CA PHE A 293 4.77 -5.87 7.54
C PHE A 293 5.30 -4.44 7.51
N ILE A 294 5.34 -3.83 6.32
CA ILE A 294 5.87 -2.49 6.13
C ILE A 294 4.73 -1.51 5.92
N VAL A 295 4.68 -0.49 6.77
CA VAL A 295 3.89 0.72 6.55
C VAL A 295 4.79 1.74 5.87
N ALA A 296 4.45 2.11 4.64
CA ALA A 296 5.14 3.12 3.84
C ALA A 296 4.14 4.22 3.43
N GLY A 297 3.57 4.90 4.42
CA GLY A 297 2.61 6.00 4.23
C GLY A 297 3.22 7.38 4.45
N ASN A 298 4.55 7.50 4.43
CA ASN A 298 5.25 8.78 4.57
C ASN A 298 5.53 9.46 3.21
N GLY A 299 4.67 9.25 2.20
CA GLY A 299 4.94 9.59 0.80
C GLY A 299 4.81 11.06 0.41
N GLY A 300 4.30 11.92 1.28
CA GLY A 300 4.24 13.36 1.01
C GLY A 300 3.01 14.06 1.59
N TYR A 301 2.02 13.32 2.09
CA TYR A 301 0.87 13.93 2.74
C TYR A 301 1.27 14.79 3.94
N TYR A 302 0.69 15.99 4.04
CA TYR A 302 1.24 17.05 4.89
C TYR A 302 1.19 16.77 6.40
N HIS A 303 0.30 15.90 6.86
CA HIS A 303 0.06 15.65 8.28
C HIS A 303 0.63 14.30 8.71
N MET A 304 1.91 14.31 9.09
CA MET A 304 2.56 13.16 9.71
C MET A 304 1.93 12.84 11.07
N HIS A 305 1.81 11.56 11.39
CA HIS A 305 1.27 11.08 12.66
C HIS A 305 2.35 10.49 13.53
N ASN A 306 2.23 10.66 14.86
CA ASN A 306 3.25 10.18 15.78
C ASN A 306 3.08 8.69 16.07
N LEU A 307 4.18 8.04 16.41
CA LEU A 307 4.12 6.69 16.96
C LEU A 307 3.52 6.71 18.37
N ASN A 308 2.69 5.72 18.66
CA ASN A 308 2.20 5.41 19.99
C ASN A 308 3.21 4.57 20.80
N SER A 309 4.31 4.11 20.19
CA SER A 309 5.28 3.20 20.78
C SER A 309 6.71 3.43 20.27
N PRO A 310 7.74 3.21 21.11
CA PRO A 310 9.14 3.24 20.65
C PRO A 310 9.51 1.98 19.86
N GLU A 311 10.57 2.08 19.04
CA GLU A 311 11.22 0.92 18.40
C GLU A 311 11.57 -0.16 19.43
N GLY A 312 11.44 -1.44 19.05
CA GLY A 312 11.64 -2.59 19.91
C GLY A 312 10.38 -3.06 20.66
N THR A 313 9.30 -2.26 20.66
CA THR A 313 8.03 -2.63 21.30
C THR A 313 7.42 -3.87 20.64
N THR A 314 6.94 -4.81 21.45
CA THR A 314 6.13 -5.95 21.00
C THR A 314 4.74 -5.83 21.59
N ASP A 315 3.71 -5.82 20.75
CA ASP A 315 2.33 -5.85 21.23
C ASP A 315 2.04 -7.24 21.84
N ALA A 316 1.69 -7.26 23.12
CA ALA A 316 1.40 -8.50 23.84
C ALA A 316 0.19 -9.28 23.30
N SER A 317 -0.73 -8.61 22.59
CA SER A 317 -1.95 -9.23 22.06
C SER A 317 -1.72 -9.90 20.72
N THR A 318 -1.08 -9.21 19.78
CA THR A 318 -0.83 -9.72 18.43
C THR A 318 0.51 -10.43 18.32
N GLY A 319 1.49 -10.08 19.14
CA GLY A 319 2.89 -10.52 18.99
C GLY A 319 3.65 -9.79 17.89
N ALA A 320 3.06 -8.75 17.28
CA ALA A 320 3.74 -7.90 16.31
C ALA A 320 4.80 -7.04 17.00
N LYS A 321 5.99 -6.94 16.40
CA LYS A 321 7.13 -6.19 16.95
C LYS A 321 7.53 -5.06 16.03
N LEU A 322 7.56 -3.84 16.55
CA LEU A 322 8.08 -2.66 15.85
C LEU A 322 9.61 -2.74 15.81
N ILE A 323 10.19 -2.95 14.63
CA ILE A 323 11.63 -3.08 14.43
C ILE A 323 12.27 -1.71 14.22
N LYS A 324 11.70 -0.94 13.30
CA LYS A 324 12.18 0.38 12.91
C LYS A 324 11.00 1.27 12.58
N ALA A 325 11.08 2.56 12.90
CA ALA A 325 10.02 3.49 12.56
C ALA A 325 10.51 4.94 12.43
N ASN A 326 9.83 5.71 11.59
CA ASN A 326 10.05 7.14 11.47
C ASN A 326 8.71 7.87 11.32
N ASP A 327 8.46 8.81 12.21
CA ASP A 327 7.28 9.67 12.24
C ASP A 327 7.61 11.16 12.08
N LYS A 328 8.83 11.48 11.61
CA LYS A 328 9.34 12.86 11.54
C LYS A 328 9.57 13.37 10.12
N LEU A 329 10.00 12.50 9.21
CA LEU A 329 10.33 12.89 7.84
C LEU A 329 9.52 12.08 6.81
N HIS A 330 9.23 12.71 5.69
CA HIS A 330 8.71 12.05 4.50
C HIS A 330 9.78 11.20 3.83
N GLY A 331 9.38 10.30 2.96
CA GLY A 331 10.29 9.34 2.36
C GLY A 331 9.61 8.37 1.40
N TYR A 332 10.38 7.37 0.97
CA TYR A 332 9.91 6.31 0.10
C TYR A 332 10.72 5.03 0.33
N LEU A 333 10.18 3.89 -0.07
CA LEU A 333 10.84 2.59 0.00
C LEU A 333 11.23 2.13 -1.41
N THR A 334 12.47 1.67 -1.55
CA THR A 334 12.94 0.94 -2.74
C THR A 334 13.03 -0.55 -2.40
N LEU A 335 12.28 -1.39 -3.12
CA LEU A 335 12.39 -2.85 -3.03
C LEU A 335 13.24 -3.42 -4.17
N LYS A 336 14.03 -4.44 -3.84
CA LYS A 336 14.80 -5.24 -4.78
C LYS A 336 14.53 -6.73 -4.57
N VAL A 337 14.21 -7.46 -5.64
CA VAL A 337 13.95 -8.90 -5.62
C VAL A 337 14.81 -9.62 -6.65
N ASP A 338 15.72 -10.50 -6.21
CA ASP A 338 16.74 -11.16 -7.05
C ASP A 338 16.59 -12.69 -7.16
N GLY A 339 15.38 -13.19 -6.87
CA GLY A 339 15.05 -14.61 -6.87
C GLY A 339 15.50 -15.38 -5.62
N ARG A 340 16.36 -14.79 -4.78
CA ARG A 340 16.75 -15.35 -3.47
C ARG A 340 16.26 -14.52 -2.31
N HIS A 341 16.18 -13.21 -2.48
CA HIS A 341 15.79 -12.31 -1.43
C HIS A 341 14.78 -11.28 -1.90
N VAL A 342 13.97 -10.80 -0.95
CA VAL A 342 13.27 -9.53 -1.01
C VAL A 342 14.01 -8.59 -0.06
N SER A 343 14.65 -7.57 -0.62
CA SER A 343 15.39 -6.56 0.14
C SER A 343 14.71 -5.20 0.01
N GLY A 344 14.73 -4.42 1.08
CA GLY A 344 14.19 -3.06 1.09
C GLY A 344 15.20 -2.05 1.59
N THR A 345 15.17 -0.85 1.02
CA THR A 345 15.92 0.32 1.50
C THR A 345 14.95 1.48 1.63
N SER A 346 14.74 1.95 2.86
CA SER A 346 13.92 3.12 3.13
C SER A 346 14.79 4.38 3.08
N PHE A 347 14.32 5.42 2.40
CA PHE A 347 14.97 6.71 2.29
C PHE A 347 14.10 7.79 2.94
N LEU A 348 14.72 8.66 3.74
CA LEU A 348 14.10 9.87 4.26
C LEU A 348 14.52 11.07 3.43
N VAL A 349 13.58 11.97 3.18
CA VAL A 349 13.77 13.17 2.39
C VAL A 349 13.70 14.38 3.30
N ASP A 350 14.74 15.20 3.27
CA ASP A 350 14.73 16.50 3.91
C ASP A 350 13.91 17.48 3.07
N ASN A 351 12.77 17.92 3.60
CA ASN A 351 11.81 18.75 2.86
C ASN A 351 12.37 20.14 2.45
N GLY A 352 13.40 20.64 3.12
CA GLY A 352 14.00 21.94 2.79
C GLY A 352 15.00 21.85 1.62
N SER A 353 15.83 20.80 1.61
CA SER A 353 16.91 20.63 0.64
C SER A 353 16.61 19.62 -0.47
N GLY A 354 15.60 18.77 -0.31
CA GLY A 354 15.31 17.62 -1.19
C GLY A 354 16.34 16.49 -1.07
N ASN A 355 17.29 16.58 -0.14
CA ASN A 355 18.33 15.57 0.04
C ASN A 355 17.75 14.29 0.62
N THR A 356 18.16 13.16 0.05
CA THR A 356 17.83 11.83 0.54
C THR A 356 18.88 11.31 1.51
N SER A 357 18.43 10.63 2.56
CA SER A 357 19.30 9.84 3.43
C SER A 357 18.75 8.42 3.56
N GLN A 358 19.63 7.41 3.46
CA GLN A 358 19.24 6.04 3.74
C GLN A 358 18.93 5.90 5.23
N PHE A 359 17.73 5.43 5.55
CA PHE A 359 17.26 5.28 6.93
C PHE A 359 17.35 3.85 7.44
N GLU A 360 16.97 2.89 6.60
CA GLU A 360 17.00 1.47 6.95
C GLU A 360 17.30 0.62 5.71
N GLN A 361 17.91 -0.55 5.95
CA GLN A 361 17.91 -1.67 5.02
C GLN A 361 17.46 -2.94 5.72
N PHE A 362 16.70 -3.77 5.01
CA PHE A 362 16.30 -5.10 5.45
C PHE A 362 16.38 -6.10 4.30
N GLN A 363 16.43 -7.39 4.65
CA GLN A 363 16.49 -8.48 3.68
C GLN A 363 15.81 -9.73 4.25
N TYR A 364 14.92 -10.30 3.46
CA TYR A 364 14.18 -11.53 3.79
C TYR A 364 14.32 -12.56 2.66
N PRO A 365 14.19 -13.87 2.96
CA PRO A 365 14.17 -14.89 1.93
C PRO A 365 13.02 -14.70 0.94
N ALA A 366 13.31 -14.83 -0.35
CA ALA A 366 12.32 -15.01 -1.39
C ALA A 366 11.96 -16.50 -1.56
N GLY A 367 10.91 -16.77 -2.31
CA GLY A 367 10.41 -18.13 -2.58
C GLY A 367 9.29 -18.56 -1.65
N ALA A 368 8.71 -19.73 -1.93
CA ALA A 368 7.53 -20.19 -1.22
C ALA A 368 7.74 -20.41 0.28
N LEU A 369 6.91 -19.74 1.09
CA LEU A 369 6.75 -20.01 2.51
C LEU A 369 5.40 -20.70 2.73
N ARG A 370 5.37 -21.79 3.50
CA ARG A 370 4.14 -22.58 3.71
C ARG A 370 3.94 -22.91 5.17
N LEU A 371 2.67 -22.94 5.59
CA LEU A 371 2.32 -23.43 6.92
C LEU A 371 2.54 -24.95 7.01
N ALA A 372 3.23 -25.40 8.06
CA ALA A 372 3.38 -26.82 8.38
C ALA A 372 2.01 -27.51 8.48
N GLN A 373 1.91 -28.79 8.10
CA GLN A 373 0.63 -29.51 8.12
C GLN A 373 -0.04 -29.46 9.50
N GLY A 374 -1.32 -29.10 9.54
CA GLY A 374 -2.09 -28.97 10.79
C GLY A 374 -1.87 -27.66 11.56
N ALA A 375 -0.88 -26.83 11.18
CA ALA A 375 -0.70 -25.50 11.77
C ALA A 375 -1.71 -24.48 11.21
N THR A 376 -2.06 -23.49 12.02
CA THR A 376 -2.85 -22.32 11.60
C THR A 376 -2.04 -21.03 11.80
N ALA A 377 -2.18 -20.09 10.88
CA ALA A 377 -1.73 -18.73 11.07
C ALA A 377 -2.65 -18.01 12.06
N ALA A 378 -2.03 -17.16 12.88
CA ALA A 378 -2.70 -16.20 13.75
C ALA A 378 -2.05 -14.83 13.50
N LEU A 379 -2.84 -13.87 13.02
CA LEU A 379 -2.41 -12.48 12.77
C LEU A 379 -2.98 -11.54 13.83
#